data_AF-A0AA35SMW6-F1
#
_entry.id   AF-A0AA35SMW6-F1
#
_cell.length_a   1.000
_cell.length_b   1.000
_cell.length_c   1.000
_cell.angle_alpha   90.00
_cell.angle_beta   90.00
_cell.angle_gamma   90.00
#
_symmetry.space_group_name_H-M   'P 1'
#
loop_
_entity.id
_entity.type
_entity.pdbx_description
1 polymer ?
#
loop_
_entity_poly.entity_id
_entity_poly.type
_entity_poly.pdbx_seq_one_letter_code
_entity_poly.pdbx_strand_id
1 'polypeptide(L)'
;MVEAAILIVGAYLIGSIPTGYLVSRYVAGIDIRDYGSGNVGASNVIEHVGKWQGILQGAFDCLVKGLLPVALGKLVGLDLWVLGAAGLVALVGHNWSPYLRLTGGRGVSVAVGAALGLGMFWEILILGLAVFTIGRLLTRDTGFWTFAALLALPVTSIAFRRESEIILTIALICLMMFLKRLTANWEPPPLEYPLRRVLMYRLVWDRDVPKRAEWTERRPD
;
A
#
# COMPACT_ATOMS: atom_id res chain seq x y z
N MET A 1 -6.72 19.52 19.99
CA MET A 1 -7.38 19.81 18.67
C MET A 1 -6.36 20.25 17.64
N VAL A 2 -5.46 21.18 17.98
CA VAL A 2 -4.38 21.63 17.09
C VAL A 2 -3.40 20.49 16.81
N GLU A 3 -3.07 19.70 17.83
CA GLU A 3 -2.17 18.53 17.76
C GLU A 3 -2.70 17.48 16.78
N ALA A 4 -4.00 17.19 16.85
CA ALA A 4 -4.68 16.26 15.93
C ALA A 4 -4.62 16.77 14.48
N ALA A 5 -4.89 18.06 14.26
CA ALA A 5 -4.82 18.66 12.93
C ALA A 5 -3.40 18.63 12.35
N ILE A 6 -2.39 19.00 13.15
CA ILE A 6 -0.97 18.92 12.77
C ILE A 6 -0.58 17.48 12.43
N LEU A 7 -1.00 16.52 13.25
CA LEU A 7 -0.71 15.10 13.02
C LEU A 7 -1.33 14.60 11.71
N ILE A 8 -2.61 14.90 11.47
CA ILE A 8 -3.31 14.46 10.25
C ILE A 8 -2.68 15.07 9.00
N VAL A 9 -2.45 16.39 9.00
CA VAL A 9 -1.81 17.07 7.86
C VAL A 9 -0.39 16.53 7.64
N GLY A 10 0.39 16.39 8.73
CA GLY A 10 1.74 15.84 8.68
C GLY A 10 1.77 14.40 8.17
N ALA A 11 0.85 13.55 8.61
CA ALA A 11 0.72 12.17 8.17
C ALA A 11 0.46 12.06 6.67
N TYR A 12 -0.45 12.89 6.13
CA TYR A 12 -0.71 12.95 4.69
C TYR A 12 0.54 13.40 3.91
N LEU A 13 1.22 14.45 4.35
CA LEU A 13 2.40 14.98 3.67
C LEU A 13 3.59 14.01 3.69
N ILE A 14 3.84 13.36 4.84
CA ILE A 14 4.88 12.32 4.98
C ILE A 14 4.53 11.09 4.14
N GLY A 15 3.28 10.62 4.23
CA GLY A 15 2.77 9.51 3.42
C GLY A 15 2.94 9.76 1.92
N SER A 16 2.73 10.99 1.50
CA SER A 16 2.84 11.44 0.12
C SER A 16 4.24 11.41 -0.45
N ILE A 17 5.31 11.45 0.36
CA ILE A 17 6.69 11.51 -0.13
C ILE A 17 6.96 10.34 -1.08
N PRO A 18 7.36 10.56 -2.35
CA PRO A 18 7.40 9.49 -3.35
C PRO A 18 8.69 8.66 -3.29
N THR A 19 8.89 7.96 -2.17
CA THR A 19 10.14 7.24 -1.83
C THR A 19 10.60 6.25 -2.91
N GLY A 20 9.69 5.45 -3.49
CA GLY A 20 10.07 4.52 -4.57
C GLY A 20 10.50 5.22 -5.85
N TYR A 21 9.88 6.36 -6.17
CA TYR A 21 10.33 7.22 -7.27
C TYR A 21 11.71 7.80 -6.97
N LEU A 22 11.92 8.36 -5.76
CA LEU A 22 13.21 8.95 -5.36
C LEU A 22 14.33 7.91 -5.39
N VAL A 23 14.12 6.73 -4.79
CA VAL A 23 15.10 5.64 -4.79
C VAL A 23 15.46 5.23 -6.21
N SER A 24 14.48 5.05 -7.08
CA SER A 24 14.72 4.66 -8.47
C SER A 24 15.47 5.73 -9.25
N ARG A 25 15.10 7.00 -9.05
CA ARG A 25 15.71 8.15 -9.72
C ARG A 25 17.16 8.37 -9.31
N TYR A 26 17.48 8.24 -8.02
CA TYR A 26 18.84 8.51 -7.52
C TYR A 26 19.78 7.31 -7.61
N VAL A 27 19.25 6.07 -7.52
CA VAL A 27 20.10 4.86 -7.55
C VAL A 27 20.31 4.34 -8.98
N ALA A 28 19.25 4.35 -9.79
CA ALA A 28 19.28 3.78 -11.15
C ALA A 28 19.12 4.83 -12.26
N GLY A 29 18.87 6.10 -11.94
CA GLY A 29 18.69 7.16 -12.93
C GLY A 29 17.36 7.11 -13.68
N ILE A 30 16.48 6.14 -13.39
CA ILE A 30 15.24 5.89 -14.13
C ILE A 30 14.02 6.55 -13.49
N ASP A 31 13.00 6.83 -14.31
CA ASP A 31 11.64 7.07 -13.81
C ASP A 31 10.91 5.73 -13.70
N ILE A 32 10.73 5.24 -12.48
CA ILE A 32 10.11 3.93 -12.22
C ILE A 32 8.65 3.82 -12.70
N ARG A 33 8.00 4.94 -13.03
CA ARG A 33 6.63 4.97 -13.55
C ARG A 33 6.53 4.49 -14.98
N ASP A 34 7.65 4.52 -15.72
CA ASP A 34 7.72 4.06 -17.10
C ASP A 34 8.07 2.56 -17.19
N TYR A 35 8.36 1.90 -16.06
CA TYR A 35 8.78 0.51 -16.00
C TYR A 35 7.73 -0.37 -15.32
N GLY A 36 7.59 -1.59 -15.84
CA GLY A 36 6.71 -2.62 -15.31
C GLY A 36 5.30 -2.11 -15.08
N SER A 37 4.83 -2.27 -13.84
CA SER A 37 3.49 -1.85 -13.42
C SER A 37 3.25 -0.34 -13.39
N GLY A 38 4.29 0.48 -13.61
CA GLY A 38 4.26 1.93 -13.42
C GLY A 38 4.00 2.38 -11.98
N ASN A 39 4.03 1.45 -11.03
CA ASN A 39 3.80 1.71 -9.62
C ASN A 39 5.10 2.10 -8.90
N VAL A 40 5.03 3.04 -7.96
CA VAL A 40 6.18 3.49 -7.15
C VAL A 40 6.37 2.69 -5.86
N GLY A 41 5.77 1.50 -5.76
CA GLY A 41 5.88 0.61 -4.60
C GLY A 41 7.09 -0.34 -4.68
N ALA A 42 7.39 -0.96 -3.53
CA ALA A 42 8.54 -1.84 -3.34
C ALA A 42 8.69 -2.94 -4.41
N SER A 43 7.59 -3.57 -4.83
CA SER A 43 7.65 -4.65 -5.82
C SER A 43 8.24 -4.20 -7.16
N ASN A 44 7.90 -3.00 -7.64
CA ASN A 44 8.43 -2.46 -8.89
C ASN A 44 9.92 -2.06 -8.73
N VAL A 45 10.27 -1.52 -7.56
CA VAL A 45 11.67 -1.18 -7.23
C VAL A 45 12.54 -2.45 -7.13
N ILE A 46 12.04 -3.54 -6.55
CA ILE A 46 12.74 -4.83 -6.51
C ILE A 46 13.04 -5.32 -7.93
N GLU A 47 12.06 -5.24 -8.82
CA GLU A 47 12.15 -5.76 -10.19
C GLU A 47 13.10 -4.92 -11.07
N HIS A 48 13.06 -3.60 -10.95
CA HIS A 48 13.73 -2.70 -11.92
C HIS A 48 14.93 -1.92 -11.37
N VAL A 49 15.14 -1.88 -10.06
CA VAL A 49 16.27 -1.16 -9.43
C VAL A 49 17.16 -2.13 -8.66
N GLY A 50 16.56 -2.95 -7.80
CA GLY A 50 17.28 -3.96 -7.04
C GLY A 50 16.56 -4.42 -5.78
N LYS A 51 16.79 -5.67 -5.42
CA LYS A 51 16.14 -6.33 -4.28
C LYS A 51 16.31 -5.56 -2.97
N TRP A 52 17.53 -5.12 -2.66
CA TRP A 52 17.80 -4.41 -1.40
C TRP A 52 17.17 -3.02 -1.38
N GLN A 53 17.23 -2.31 -2.50
CA GLN A 53 16.61 -1.00 -2.67
C GLN A 53 15.11 -1.07 -2.43
N GLY A 54 14.43 -2.06 -3.01
CA GLY A 54 13.00 -2.25 -2.81
C GLY A 54 12.62 -2.72 -1.40
N ILE A 55 13.43 -3.58 -0.77
CA ILE A 55 13.22 -3.98 0.65
C ILE A 55 13.36 -2.77 1.57
N LEU A 56 14.42 -1.99 1.43
CA LEU A 56 14.67 -0.80 2.26
C LEU A 56 13.60 0.27 2.02
N GLN A 57 13.20 0.49 0.78
CA GLN A 57 12.13 1.40 0.42
C GLN A 57 10.78 0.96 1.01
N GLY A 58 10.45 -0.33 0.95
CA GLY A 58 9.25 -0.88 1.56
C GLY A 58 9.26 -0.80 3.08
N ALA A 59 10.42 -1.04 3.71
CA ALA A 59 10.61 -0.88 5.15
C ALA A 59 10.45 0.58 5.58
N PHE A 60 10.98 1.53 4.81
CA PHE A 60 10.78 2.96 5.04
C PHE A 60 9.30 3.32 4.95
N ASP A 61 8.58 2.86 3.93
CA ASP A 61 7.15 3.12 3.82
C ASP A 61 6.35 2.54 4.99
N CYS A 62 6.73 1.35 5.47
CA CYS A 62 6.11 0.74 6.64
C CYS A 62 6.39 1.57 7.91
N LEU A 63 7.66 1.79 8.24
CA LEU A 63 8.06 2.35 9.52
C LEU A 63 7.84 3.86 9.60
N VAL A 64 8.17 4.60 8.54
CA VAL A 64 8.18 6.06 8.56
C VAL A 64 6.84 6.64 8.11
N LYS A 65 6.17 6.02 7.15
CA LYS A 65 4.89 6.55 6.66
C LYS A 65 3.69 5.92 7.34
N GLY A 66 3.73 4.62 7.61
CA GLY A 66 2.63 3.91 8.25
C GLY A 66 2.68 4.01 9.78
N LEU A 67 3.75 3.49 10.38
CA LEU A 67 3.88 3.34 11.84
C LEU A 67 4.09 4.68 12.55
N LEU A 68 5.03 5.50 12.07
CA LEU A 68 5.46 6.71 12.77
C LEU A 68 4.33 7.70 13.05
N PRO A 69 3.41 8.06 12.12
CA PRO A 69 2.33 8.99 12.44
C PRO A 69 1.40 8.46 13.54
N VAL A 70 1.10 7.17 13.54
CA VAL A 70 0.27 6.53 14.58
C VAL A 70 1.02 6.50 15.92
N ALA A 71 2.31 6.19 15.90
CA ALA A 71 3.14 6.18 17.11
C ALA A 71 3.29 7.59 17.71
N LEU A 72 3.49 8.61 16.88
CA LEU A 72 3.55 10.00 17.34
C LEU A 72 2.23 10.43 17.97
N GLY A 73 1.10 10.09 17.36
CA GLY A 73 -0.21 10.37 17.95
C GLY A 73 -0.41 9.71 19.32
N LYS A 74 0.08 8.47 19.49
CA LYS A 74 0.06 7.77 20.78
C LYS A 74 0.91 8.48 21.82
N LEU A 75 2.11 8.92 21.45
CA LEU A 75 3.03 9.61 22.35
C LEU A 75 2.46 10.93 22.87
N VAL A 76 1.65 11.63 22.07
CA VAL A 76 0.97 12.86 22.49
C VAL A 76 -0.42 12.62 23.11
N GLY A 77 -0.81 11.35 23.32
CA GLY A 77 -2.04 10.99 24.03
C GLY A 77 -3.33 11.23 23.25
N LEU A 78 -3.30 11.17 21.91
CA LEU A 78 -4.50 11.33 21.08
C LEU A 78 -5.35 10.06 21.07
N ASP A 79 -6.66 10.24 20.92
CA ASP A 79 -7.63 9.14 20.89
C ASP A 79 -7.50 8.26 19.64
N LEU A 80 -8.08 7.06 19.68
CA LEU A 80 -7.98 6.07 18.61
C LEU A 80 -8.57 6.53 17.27
N TRP A 81 -9.55 7.42 17.27
CA TRP A 81 -10.08 7.98 16.02
C TRP A 81 -9.02 8.81 15.31
N VAL A 82 -8.30 9.64 16.05
CA VAL A 82 -7.21 10.46 15.50
C VAL A 82 -6.03 9.58 15.06
N LEU A 83 -5.70 8.55 15.83
CA LEU A 83 -4.65 7.58 15.45
C LEU A 83 -4.99 6.84 14.16
N GLY A 84 -6.24 6.36 14.06
CA GLY A 84 -6.73 5.68 12.87
C GLY A 84 -6.78 6.61 11.66
N ALA A 85 -7.23 7.85 11.85
CA ALA A 85 -7.22 8.87 10.82
C ALA A 85 -5.80 9.16 10.31
N ALA A 86 -4.81 9.30 11.20
CA ALA A 86 -3.41 9.53 10.84
C ALA A 86 -2.86 8.39 9.95
N GLY A 87 -3.11 7.13 10.31
CA GLY A 87 -2.72 5.98 9.50
C GLY A 87 -3.43 5.95 8.13
N LEU A 88 -4.74 6.23 8.12
CA LEU A 88 -5.54 6.28 6.90
C LEU A 88 -5.08 7.39 5.95
N VAL A 89 -4.86 8.62 6.44
CA VAL A 89 -4.44 9.73 5.57
C VAL A 89 -3.00 9.58 5.09
N ALA A 90 -2.11 8.95 5.86
CA ALA A 90 -0.77 8.60 5.38
C ALA A 90 -0.84 7.60 4.20
N LEU A 91 -1.71 6.59 4.30
CA LEU A 91 -2.00 5.66 3.21
C LEU A 91 -2.57 6.39 1.98
N VAL A 92 -3.56 7.27 2.17
CA VAL A 92 -4.16 8.07 1.09
C VAL A 92 -3.10 8.93 0.41
N GLY A 93 -2.22 9.59 1.17
CA GLY A 93 -1.10 10.36 0.62
C GLY A 93 -0.14 9.49 -0.21
N HIS A 94 0.19 8.29 0.29
CA HIS A 94 1.03 7.35 -0.46
C HIS A 94 0.36 6.85 -1.76
N ASN A 95 -0.95 6.63 -1.75
CA ASN A 95 -1.71 6.13 -2.89
C ASN A 95 -1.96 7.21 -3.96
N TRP A 96 -2.20 8.45 -3.52
CA TRP A 96 -2.50 9.61 -4.36
C TRP A 96 -1.68 10.80 -3.90
N SER A 97 -0.39 10.77 -4.24
CA SER A 97 0.59 11.77 -3.82
C SER A 97 0.43 13.05 -4.64
N PRO A 98 0.31 14.24 -4.02
CA PRO A 98 0.35 15.52 -4.73
C PRO A 98 1.69 15.73 -5.45
N TYR A 99 2.79 15.16 -4.93
CA TYR A 99 4.11 15.24 -5.56
C TYR A 99 4.19 14.41 -6.86
N LEU A 100 3.28 13.46 -7.05
CA LEU A 100 3.18 12.64 -8.25
C LEU A 100 1.85 12.86 -8.99
N ARG A 101 1.27 14.06 -8.92
CA ARG A 101 0.01 14.42 -9.62
C ARG A 101 -1.14 13.44 -9.30
N LEU A 102 -1.30 13.13 -8.02
CA LEU A 102 -2.29 12.17 -7.50
C LEU A 102 -2.13 10.75 -8.05
N THR A 103 -0.91 10.37 -8.45
CA THR A 103 -0.51 8.96 -8.63
C THR A 103 0.32 8.50 -7.43
N GLY A 104 0.65 7.21 -7.33
CA GLY A 104 1.34 6.72 -6.15
C GLY A 104 1.42 5.20 -6.06
N GLY A 105 1.71 4.71 -4.86
CA GLY A 105 1.84 3.28 -4.60
C GLY A 105 0.52 2.59 -4.29
N ARG A 106 0.54 1.27 -4.05
CA ARG A 106 -0.67 0.52 -3.60
C ARG A 106 -0.94 0.60 -2.10
N GLY A 107 0.01 1.12 -1.32
CA GLY A 107 -0.18 1.34 0.11
C GLY A 107 0.00 0.11 1.01
N VAL A 108 0.41 -1.04 0.48
CA VAL A 108 0.54 -2.28 1.29
C VAL A 108 1.48 -2.08 2.49
N SER A 109 2.71 -1.57 2.25
CA SER A 109 3.66 -1.33 3.34
C SER A 109 3.16 -0.29 4.35
N VAL A 110 2.52 0.78 3.87
CA VAL A 110 1.97 1.84 4.72
C VAL A 110 0.82 1.31 5.59
N ALA A 111 -0.07 0.49 5.02
CA ALA A 111 -1.15 -0.17 5.75
C ALA A 111 -0.61 -1.11 6.84
N VAL A 112 0.41 -1.91 6.53
CA VAL A 112 1.09 -2.75 7.52
C VAL A 112 1.67 -1.89 8.64
N GLY A 113 2.37 -0.82 8.32
CA GLY A 113 2.91 0.12 9.31
C GLY A 113 1.84 0.75 10.20
N ALA A 114 0.75 1.22 9.60
CA ALA A 114 -0.37 1.82 10.34
C ALA A 114 -1.00 0.79 11.30
N ALA A 115 -1.24 -0.44 10.83
CA ALA A 115 -1.78 -1.52 11.66
C ALA A 115 -0.83 -1.90 12.81
N LEU A 116 0.48 -1.97 12.56
CA LEU A 116 1.49 -2.13 13.62
C LEU A 116 1.43 -0.98 14.64
N GLY A 117 1.25 0.25 14.15
CA GLY A 117 1.11 1.44 14.98
C GLY A 117 -0.12 1.36 15.89
N LEU A 118 -1.20 0.76 15.39
CA LEU A 118 -2.43 0.47 16.16
C LEU A 118 -2.30 -0.75 17.09
N GLY A 119 -1.16 -1.43 17.11
CA GLY A 119 -0.89 -2.57 17.99
C GLY A 119 -1.40 -3.91 17.44
N MET A 120 -1.61 -4.02 16.14
CA MET A 120 -2.08 -5.24 15.46
C MET A 120 -0.94 -6.19 15.03
N PHE A 121 0.09 -6.31 15.87
CA PHE A 121 1.28 -7.09 15.54
C PHE A 121 0.98 -8.55 15.22
N TRP A 122 0.14 -9.20 16.03
CA TRP A 122 -0.18 -10.62 15.88
C TRP A 122 -1.01 -10.90 14.62
N GLU A 123 -1.99 -10.05 14.32
CA GLU A 123 -2.81 -10.14 13.12
C GLU A 123 -1.95 -10.02 11.85
N ILE A 124 -1.07 -9.01 11.82
CA ILE A 124 -0.12 -8.81 10.72
C ILE A 124 0.85 -10.00 10.59
N LEU A 125 1.36 -10.53 11.70
CA LEU A 125 2.25 -11.69 11.70
C LEU A 125 1.54 -12.93 11.14
N ILE A 126 0.34 -13.23 11.61
CA ILE A 126 -0.46 -14.39 11.17
C ILE A 126 -0.80 -14.26 9.69
N LEU A 127 -1.29 -13.11 9.24
CA LEU A 127 -1.64 -12.90 7.83
C LEU A 127 -0.40 -12.91 6.94
N GLY A 128 0.70 -12.30 7.38
CA GLY A 128 1.97 -12.31 6.66
C GLY A 128 2.52 -13.73 6.49
N LEU A 129 2.51 -14.53 7.56
CA LEU A 129 2.91 -15.93 7.51
C LEU A 129 1.97 -16.75 6.62
N ALA A 130 0.65 -16.55 6.71
CA ALA A 130 -0.32 -17.24 5.86
C ALA A 130 -0.10 -16.90 4.38
N VAL A 131 0.04 -15.62 4.03
CA VAL A 131 0.35 -15.17 2.67
C VAL A 131 1.68 -15.74 2.18
N PHE A 132 2.73 -15.70 2.99
CA PHE A 132 4.04 -16.21 2.59
C PHE A 132 4.04 -17.73 2.40
N THR A 133 3.48 -18.49 3.34
CA THR A 133 3.47 -19.96 3.29
C THR A 133 2.52 -20.45 2.22
N ILE A 134 1.25 -20.05 2.27
CA ILE A 134 0.21 -20.52 1.35
C ILE A 134 0.50 -19.98 -0.06
N GLY A 135 0.89 -18.70 -0.18
CA GLY A 135 1.19 -18.12 -1.49
C GLY A 135 2.44 -18.67 -2.15
N ARG A 136 3.45 -19.09 -1.36
CA ARG A 136 4.61 -19.80 -1.94
C ARG A 136 4.24 -21.21 -2.41
N LEU A 137 3.29 -21.87 -1.76
CA LEU A 137 2.91 -23.27 -2.03
C LEU A 137 1.84 -23.42 -3.13
N LEU A 138 0.88 -22.49 -3.23
CA LEU A 138 -0.23 -22.58 -4.19
C LEU A 138 0.01 -21.78 -5.47
N THR A 139 0.03 -20.44 -5.36
CA THR A 139 0.08 -19.53 -6.52
C THR A 139 1.09 -18.43 -6.28
N ARG A 140 2.13 -18.34 -7.12
CA ARG A 140 3.20 -17.32 -7.01
C ARG A 140 2.75 -15.93 -7.50
N ASP A 141 1.53 -15.53 -7.19
CA ASP A 141 0.92 -14.27 -7.59
C ASP A 141 0.68 -13.37 -6.37
N THR A 142 1.58 -12.42 -6.16
CA THR A 142 1.56 -11.52 -5.01
C THR A 142 0.33 -10.60 -4.98
N GLY A 143 -0.24 -10.27 -6.14
CA GLY A 143 -1.44 -9.45 -6.25
C GLY A 143 -2.65 -10.13 -5.63
N PHE A 144 -2.83 -11.42 -5.95
CA PHE A 144 -3.89 -12.26 -5.40
C PHE A 144 -3.77 -12.47 -3.89
N TRP A 145 -2.59 -12.81 -3.38
CA TRP A 145 -2.44 -13.02 -1.94
C TRP A 145 -2.59 -11.75 -1.12
N THR A 146 -2.22 -10.61 -1.70
CA THR A 146 -2.50 -9.31 -1.09
C THR A 146 -4.01 -9.03 -1.09
N PHE A 147 -4.76 -9.40 -2.13
CA PHE A 147 -6.23 -9.32 -2.13
C PHE A 147 -6.84 -10.13 -0.99
N ALA A 148 -6.44 -11.39 -0.85
CA ALA A 148 -6.92 -12.27 0.21
C ALA A 148 -6.59 -11.71 1.61
N ALA A 149 -5.38 -11.18 1.80
CA ALA A 149 -5.00 -10.54 3.05
C ALA A 149 -5.83 -9.30 3.37
N LEU A 150 -6.17 -8.47 2.37
CA LEU A 150 -7.03 -7.30 2.56
C LEU A 150 -8.45 -7.69 3.00
N LEU A 151 -9.00 -8.78 2.49
CA LEU A 151 -10.30 -9.29 2.94
C LEU A 151 -10.21 -9.87 4.37
N ALA A 152 -9.11 -10.54 4.68
CA ALA A 152 -8.92 -11.18 5.97
C ALA A 152 -8.62 -10.18 7.09
N LEU A 153 -8.01 -9.04 6.80
CA LEU A 153 -7.55 -8.09 7.82
C LEU A 153 -8.69 -7.54 8.70
N PRO A 154 -9.83 -7.03 8.17
CA PRO A 154 -10.97 -6.66 9.01
C PRO A 154 -11.53 -7.83 9.83
N VAL A 155 -11.60 -9.03 9.24
CA VAL A 155 -12.10 -10.24 9.92
C VAL A 155 -11.20 -10.59 11.11
N THR A 156 -9.88 -10.54 10.93
CA THR A 156 -8.93 -10.78 12.03
C THR A 156 -9.02 -9.72 13.11
N SER A 157 -9.25 -8.44 12.77
CA SER A 157 -9.43 -7.38 13.75
C SER A 157 -10.67 -7.60 14.64
N ILE A 158 -11.75 -8.12 14.06
CA ILE A 158 -12.96 -8.52 14.80
C ILE A 158 -12.67 -9.74 15.68
N ALA A 159 -12.00 -10.76 15.12
CA ALA A 159 -11.67 -11.99 15.85
C ALA A 159 -10.78 -11.73 17.08
N PHE A 160 -9.85 -10.77 16.98
CA PHE A 160 -8.99 -10.31 18.08
C PHE A 160 -9.70 -9.34 19.05
N ARG A 161 -11.00 -9.09 18.85
CA ARG A 161 -11.83 -8.19 19.69
C ARG A 161 -11.23 -6.79 19.82
N ARG A 162 -10.73 -6.24 18.71
CA ARG A 162 -10.24 -4.87 18.67
C ARG A 162 -11.37 -3.87 18.89
N GLU A 163 -11.00 -2.67 19.34
CA GLU A 163 -11.90 -1.55 19.50
C GLU A 163 -12.55 -1.17 18.15
N SER A 164 -13.78 -0.65 18.20
CA SER A 164 -14.60 -0.37 17.02
C SER A 164 -13.91 0.62 16.05
N GLU A 165 -13.15 1.54 16.62
CA GLU A 165 -12.31 2.55 16.00
C GLU A 165 -11.24 1.92 15.12
N ILE A 166 -10.56 0.89 15.64
CA ILE A 166 -9.52 0.15 14.92
C ILE A 166 -10.16 -0.67 13.80
N ILE A 167 -11.27 -1.37 14.09
CA ILE A 167 -11.98 -2.18 13.08
C ILE A 167 -12.43 -1.30 11.91
N LEU A 168 -13.05 -0.15 12.19
CA LEU A 168 -13.51 0.77 11.15
C LEU A 168 -12.33 1.38 10.38
N THR A 169 -11.25 1.77 11.07
CA THR A 169 -10.03 2.26 10.42
C THR A 169 -9.47 1.25 9.44
N ILE A 170 -9.37 -0.02 9.84
CA ILE A 170 -8.86 -1.10 9.00
C ILE A 170 -9.77 -1.35 7.80
N ALA A 171 -11.10 -1.34 8.00
CA ALA A 171 -12.06 -1.44 6.90
C ALA A 171 -11.88 -0.30 5.89
N LEU A 172 -11.67 0.94 6.36
CA LEU A 172 -11.42 2.10 5.51
C LEU A 172 -10.08 2.02 4.79
N ILE A 173 -9.01 1.56 5.45
CA ILE A 173 -7.71 1.29 4.82
C ILE A 173 -7.86 0.27 3.69
N CYS A 174 -8.54 -0.85 3.94
CA CYS A 174 -8.80 -1.86 2.92
C CYS A 174 -9.63 -1.30 1.76
N LEU A 175 -10.67 -0.52 2.05
CA LEU A 175 -11.47 0.16 1.04
C LEU A 175 -10.60 1.08 0.15
N MET A 176 -9.76 1.92 0.76
CA MET A 176 -8.86 2.80 0.00
C MET A 176 -7.85 2.03 -0.85
N MET A 177 -7.38 0.87 -0.38
CA MET A 177 -6.51 0.00 -1.17
C MET A 177 -7.24 -0.66 -2.35
N PHE A 178 -8.50 -1.09 -2.17
CA PHE A 178 -9.33 -1.59 -3.27
C PHE A 178 -9.63 -0.49 -4.30
N LEU A 179 -9.95 0.71 -3.85
CA LEU A 179 -10.11 1.87 -4.74
C LEU A 179 -8.82 2.14 -5.51
N LYS A 180 -7.67 2.16 -4.81
CA LYS A 180 -6.38 2.34 -5.46
C LYS A 180 -6.10 1.27 -6.51
N ARG A 181 -6.44 0.01 -6.24
CA ARG A 181 -6.35 -1.10 -7.22
C ARG A 181 -7.15 -0.80 -8.48
N LEU A 182 -8.43 -0.45 -8.33
CA LEU A 182 -9.35 -0.14 -9.43
C LEU A 182 -8.93 1.09 -10.25
N THR A 183 -8.48 2.16 -9.59
CA THR A 183 -8.06 3.40 -10.25
C THR A 183 -6.68 3.30 -10.91
N ALA A 184 -5.86 2.31 -10.53
CA ALA A 184 -4.46 2.23 -10.93
C ALA A 184 -3.73 3.57 -10.66
N ASN A 185 -2.97 4.05 -11.63
CA ASN A 185 -2.40 5.40 -11.67
C ASN A 185 -3.11 6.26 -12.72
N TRP A 186 -4.44 6.15 -12.80
CA TRP A 186 -5.28 6.78 -13.83
C TRP A 186 -4.97 6.30 -15.26
N GLU A 187 -4.28 5.16 -15.38
CA GLU A 187 -4.03 4.52 -16.68
C GLU A 187 -5.36 4.09 -17.30
N PRO A 188 -5.62 4.44 -18.56
CA PRO A 188 -6.79 3.96 -19.27
C PRO A 188 -6.71 2.43 -19.42
N PRO A 189 -7.85 1.72 -19.28
CA PRO A 189 -7.90 0.30 -19.55
C PRO A 189 -7.41 -0.04 -20.97
N PRO A 190 -6.63 -1.11 -21.17
CA PRO A 190 -6.23 -1.55 -22.51
C PRO A 190 -7.44 -1.86 -23.39
N LEU A 191 -7.43 -1.36 -24.63
CA LEU A 191 -8.56 -1.50 -25.57
C LEU A 191 -8.80 -2.95 -26.03
N GLU A 192 -7.79 -3.81 -25.90
CA GLU A 192 -7.84 -5.23 -26.25
C GLU A 192 -8.79 -6.05 -25.36
N TYR A 193 -9.13 -5.54 -24.17
CA TYR A 193 -9.93 -6.25 -23.18
C TYR A 193 -11.18 -5.46 -22.79
N PRO A 194 -12.33 -6.12 -22.56
CA PRO A 194 -13.52 -5.43 -22.08
C PRO A 194 -13.30 -4.87 -20.67
N LEU A 195 -13.86 -3.68 -20.40
CA LEU A 195 -13.67 -2.94 -19.14
C LEU A 195 -13.88 -3.82 -17.89
N ARG A 196 -14.97 -4.61 -17.84
CA ARG A 196 -15.27 -5.50 -16.70
C ARG A 196 -14.13 -6.48 -16.39
N ARG A 197 -13.42 -6.95 -17.42
CA ARG A 197 -12.30 -7.88 -17.27
C ARG A 197 -11.13 -7.15 -16.66
N VAL A 198 -10.75 -5.99 -17.21
CA VAL A 198 -9.65 -5.16 -16.67
C VAL A 198 -9.90 -4.81 -15.20
N LEU A 199 -11.12 -4.38 -14.85
CA LEU A 199 -11.47 -4.06 -13.46
C LEU A 199 -11.35 -5.27 -12.51
N MET A 200 -11.74 -6.46 -12.96
CA MET A 200 -11.55 -7.70 -12.19
C MET A 200 -10.06 -8.01 -11.98
N TYR A 201 -9.24 -7.87 -13.03
CA TYR A 201 -7.79 -8.09 -12.92
C TYR A 201 -7.12 -7.06 -12.02
N ARG A 202 -7.50 -5.79 -12.10
CA ARG A 202 -7.04 -4.74 -11.20
C ARG A 202 -7.39 -5.07 -9.75
N LEU A 203 -8.64 -5.46 -9.49
CA LEU A 203 -9.11 -5.73 -8.14
C LEU A 203 -8.41 -6.94 -7.51
N VAL A 204 -8.40 -8.08 -8.22
CA VAL A 204 -7.98 -9.37 -7.66
C VAL A 204 -6.48 -9.60 -7.83
N TRP A 205 -5.92 -9.34 -9.01
CA TRP A 205 -4.52 -9.64 -9.37
C TRP A 205 -3.60 -8.42 -9.42
N ASP A 206 -4.13 -7.22 -9.16
CA ASP A 206 -3.37 -5.97 -9.14
C ASP A 206 -2.64 -5.64 -10.46
N ARG A 207 -3.26 -5.99 -11.60
CA ARG A 207 -2.73 -5.75 -12.96
C ARG A 207 -3.84 -5.52 -13.98
N ASP A 208 -3.50 -4.99 -15.15
CA ASP A 208 -4.50 -4.70 -16.20
C ASP A 208 -4.65 -5.82 -17.22
N VAL A 209 -3.62 -6.66 -17.35
CA VAL A 209 -3.55 -7.73 -18.36
C VAL A 209 -3.57 -9.13 -17.71
N PRO A 210 -4.02 -10.17 -18.43
CA PRO A 210 -4.05 -11.53 -17.89
C PRO A 210 -2.67 -12.10 -17.57
N LYS A 211 -1.69 -11.92 -18.45
CA LYS A 211 -0.34 -12.48 -18.27
C LYS A 211 0.51 -11.54 -17.44
N ARG A 212 1.09 -12.07 -16.35
CA ARG A 212 1.93 -11.29 -15.43
C ARG A 212 3.17 -10.70 -16.12
N ALA A 213 3.83 -11.48 -16.97
CA ALA A 213 5.07 -11.07 -17.65
C ALA A 213 4.88 -9.82 -18.51
N GLU A 214 3.79 -9.78 -19.31
CA GLU A 214 3.43 -8.62 -20.13
C GLU A 214 3.24 -7.34 -19.29
N TRP A 215 2.91 -7.47 -18.01
CA TRP A 215 2.77 -6.35 -17.09
C TRP A 215 4.09 -5.96 -16.40
N THR A 216 4.85 -6.94 -15.91
CA THR A 216 6.07 -6.69 -15.12
C THR A 216 7.29 -6.37 -15.97
N GLU A 217 7.31 -6.77 -17.24
CA GLU A 217 8.48 -6.61 -18.12
C GLU A 217 8.38 -5.38 -19.02
N ARG A 218 7.32 -4.56 -18.89
CA ARG A 218 7.15 -3.31 -19.63
C ARG A 218 8.36 -2.39 -19.42
N ARG A 219 8.88 -1.82 -20.50
CA ARG A 219 9.96 -0.83 -20.49
C ARG A 219 9.55 0.38 -21.35
N PRO A 220 10.09 1.57 -21.08
CA PRO A 220 9.96 2.69 -22.01
C PRO A 220 10.61 2.33 -23.35
N ASP A 221 9.97 2.79 -24.43
CA ASP A 221 10.47 2.69 -25.81
C ASP A 221 11.74 3.53 -26.03
#